data_AF-A0A3N2P4Y2-F1
#
_entry.id   AF-A0A3N2P4Y2-F1
#
_cell.length_a   1.000
_cell.length_b   1.000
_cell.length_c   1.000
_cell.angle_alpha   90.00
_cell.angle_beta   90.00
_cell.angle_gamma   90.00
#
_symmetry.space_group_name_H-M   'P 1'
#
loop_
_entity.id
_entity.type
_entity.pdbx_description
1 polymer ?
#
loop_
_entity_poly.entity_id
_entity_poly.type
_entity_poly.pdbx_seq_one_letter_code
_entity_poly.pdbx_strand_id
1 'polypeptide(L)'
;MTDWRHRAACRDTDPELFFPISDTSSVADAAIRICRTACPVRQECLTWALNNGEQHGVWGGLTEGQRRRAQLHRLTPAEAIALSPAPATRGAQQ
;
A
#
# COMPACT_ATOMS: atom_id res chain seq x y z
N MET A 1 -13.24 20.32 -6.85
CA MET A 1 -12.05 19.46 -6.73
C MET A 1 -12.49 18.14 -6.15
N THR A 2 -12.45 17.06 -6.92
CA THR A 2 -12.84 15.73 -6.43
C THR A 2 -11.68 15.14 -5.64
N ASP A 3 -11.86 14.92 -4.33
CA ASP A 3 -10.83 14.27 -3.49
C ASP A 3 -10.56 12.85 -4.01
N TRP A 4 -9.29 12.53 -4.26
CA TRP A 4 -8.82 11.25 -4.79
C TRP A 4 -9.27 10.06 -3.92
N ARG A 5 -9.48 10.29 -2.63
CA ARG A 5 -10.02 9.30 -1.69
C ARG A 5 -11.37 8.73 -2.13
N HIS A 6 -12.16 9.47 -2.93
CA HIS A 6 -13.44 9.00 -3.48
C HIS A 6 -13.31 7.93 -4.56
N ARG A 7 -12.13 7.83 -5.18
CA ARG A 7 -11.84 6.82 -6.22
C ARG A 7 -10.99 5.66 -5.69
N ALA A 8 -10.72 5.62 -4.39
CA ALA A 8 -9.88 4.60 -3.79
C ALA A 8 -10.64 3.28 -3.67
N ALA A 9 -10.17 2.23 -4.35
CA ALA A 9 -10.83 0.92 -4.35
C ALA A 9 -10.85 0.23 -2.98
N CYS A 10 -9.95 0.60 -2.06
CA CYS A 10 -9.93 0.08 -0.69
C CYS A 10 -11.03 0.63 0.22
N ARG A 11 -11.74 1.68 -0.21
CA ARG A 11 -12.80 2.31 0.59
C ARG A 11 -13.90 1.33 1.01
N ASP A 12 -14.27 0.42 0.12
CA ASP A 12 -15.39 -0.51 0.32
C ASP A 12 -14.92 -1.86 0.88
N THR A 13 -13.73 -1.90 1.47
CA THR A 13 -13.13 -3.09 2.07
C THR A 13 -12.92 -2.90 3.57
N ASP A 14 -12.64 -3.98 4.30
CA ASP A 14 -12.40 -3.93 5.74
C ASP A 14 -11.16 -3.06 6.06
N PRO A 15 -11.31 -1.97 6.84
CA PRO A 15 -10.21 -1.09 7.22
C PRO A 15 -9.06 -1.81 7.94
N GLU A 16 -9.36 -2.87 8.71
CA GLU A 16 -8.36 -3.61 9.48
C GLU A 16 -7.31 -4.29 8.58
N LEU A 17 -7.67 -4.57 7.32
CA LEU A 17 -6.72 -5.12 6.34
C LEU A 17 -5.55 -4.18 6.08
N PHE A 18 -5.78 -2.86 6.18
CA PHE A 18 -4.77 -1.85 5.87
C PHE A 18 -3.89 -1.50 7.07
N PHE A 19 -4.13 -2.07 8.25
CA PHE A 19 -3.30 -1.88 9.45
C PHE A 19 -2.78 -3.22 10.00
N PRO A 20 -1.98 -3.96 9.23
CA PRO A 20 -1.45 -5.25 9.67
C PRO A 20 -0.46 -5.09 10.83
N ILE A 21 -0.45 -6.09 11.73
CA ILE A 21 0.52 -6.18 12.84
C ILE A 21 1.96 -6.40 12.32
N SER A 22 2.10 -7.03 11.14
CA SER A 22 3.38 -7.30 10.52
C SER A 22 3.33 -7.08 9.02
N ASP A 23 4.38 -6.43 8.49
CA ASP A 23 4.60 -6.15 7.07
C ASP A 23 4.66 -7.40 6.17
N THR A 24 4.90 -8.58 6.75
CA THR A 24 5.00 -9.86 6.03
C THR A 24 3.81 -10.78 6.26
N SER A 25 2.74 -10.27 6.89
CA SER A 25 1.53 -11.03 7.15
C SER A 25 0.68 -11.21 5.89
N SER A 26 -0.17 -12.25 5.89
CA SER A 26 -1.19 -12.46 4.85
C SER A 26 -2.18 -11.29 4.76
N VAL A 27 -2.41 -10.59 5.87
CA VAL A 27 -3.23 -9.38 5.94
C VAL A 27 -2.58 -8.24 5.14
N ALA A 28 -1.28 -8.00 5.33
CA ALA A 28 -0.52 -7.03 4.55
C ALA A 28 -0.56 -7.39 3.05
N ASP A 29 -0.34 -8.67 2.72
CA ASP A 29 -0.41 -9.16 1.34
C ASP A 29 -1.79 -8.94 0.69
N ALA A 30 -2.88 -9.12 1.46
CA ALA A 30 -4.24 -8.87 0.99
C ALA A 30 -4.49 -7.39 0.69
N ALA A 31 -4.12 -6.48 1.61
CA ALA A 31 -4.24 -5.03 1.38
C ALA A 31 -3.41 -4.55 0.19
N ILE A 32 -2.16 -5.01 0.08
CA ILE A 32 -1.30 -4.70 -1.07
C ILE A 32 -1.97 -5.17 -2.37
N ARG A 33 -2.55 -6.37 -2.38
CA ARG A 33 -3.24 -6.92 -3.56
C ARG A 33 -4.41 -6.06 -3.98
N ILE A 34 -5.29 -5.66 -3.05
CA ILE A 34 -6.42 -4.76 -3.32
C ILE A 34 -5.93 -3.46 -3.97
N CYS A 35 -4.89 -2.84 -3.38
CA CYS A 35 -4.31 -1.63 -3.96
C CYS A 35 -3.80 -1.88 -5.38
N ARG A 36 -3.06 -2.96 -5.61
CA ARG A 36 -2.40 -3.24 -6.91
C ARG A 36 -3.38 -3.57 -8.04
N THR A 37 -4.45 -4.30 -7.76
CA THR A 37 -5.35 -4.81 -8.80
C THR A 37 -6.49 -3.87 -9.15
N ALA A 38 -6.97 -3.09 -8.18
CA ALA A 38 -8.22 -2.35 -8.32
C ALA A 38 -8.10 -0.83 -8.12
N CYS A 39 -7.05 -0.33 -7.46
CA CYS A 39 -7.02 1.07 -7.04
C CYS A 39 -6.39 1.99 -8.10
N PRO A 40 -7.13 2.97 -8.67
CA PRO A 40 -6.60 3.90 -9.67
C PRO A 40 -5.79 5.05 -9.09
N VAL A 41 -5.84 5.26 -7.77
CA VAL A 41 -5.27 6.45 -7.08
C VAL A 41 -4.05 6.12 -6.22
N ARG A 42 -3.30 5.06 -6.59
CA ARG A 42 -2.16 4.59 -5.78
C ARG A 42 -1.08 5.65 -5.63
N GLN A 43 -0.79 6.39 -6.70
CA GLN A 43 0.25 7.42 -6.69
C GLN A 43 -0.14 8.59 -5.79
N GLU A 44 -1.37 9.11 -5.90
CA GLU A 44 -1.86 10.17 -5.03
C GLU A 44 -1.90 9.72 -3.56
N CYS A 45 -2.33 8.48 -3.32
CA CYS A 45 -2.35 7.87 -1.99
C CYS A 45 -0.96 7.78 -1.35
N LEU A 46 0.03 7.25 -2.09
CA LEU A 46 1.40 7.14 -1.58
C LEU A 46 2.05 8.51 -1.40
N THR A 47 1.81 9.44 -2.32
CA THR A 47 2.31 10.82 -2.22
C THR A 47 1.79 11.48 -0.94
N TRP A 48 0.49 11.35 -0.66
CA TRP A 48 -0.09 11.88 0.57
C TRP A 48 0.53 11.23 1.81
N ALA A 49 0.65 9.90 1.85
CA ALA A 49 1.22 9.19 2.99
C ALA A 49 2.68 9.61 3.28
N LEU A 50 3.49 9.77 2.24
CA LEU A 50 4.89 10.22 2.38
C LEU A 50 4.99 11.67 2.85
N ASN A 51 4.14 12.56 2.32
CA ASN A 51 4.13 13.98 2.70
C ASN A 51 3.63 14.21 4.13
N ASN A 52 2.71 13.38 4.62
CA ASN A 52 2.16 13.47 5.98
C ASN A 52 2.97 12.64 7.00
N GLY A 53 3.98 11.90 6.54
CA GLY A 53 4.79 11.07 7.43
C GLY A 53 3.99 9.92 8.05
N GLU A 54 3.03 9.34 7.32
CA GLU A 54 2.21 8.23 7.81
C GLU A 54 3.08 7.01 8.12
N GLN A 55 3.15 6.67 9.40
CA GLN A 55 4.04 5.64 9.91
C GLN A 55 3.40 4.25 9.90
N HIS A 56 2.08 4.15 9.89
CA HIS A 56 1.40 2.85 10.03
C HIS A 56 0.61 2.48 8.79
N GLY A 57 0.34 1.18 8.66
CA GLY A 57 -0.55 0.62 7.65
C GLY A 57 -0.01 0.60 6.22
N VAL A 58 -0.87 0.19 5.29
CA VAL A 58 -0.60 0.02 3.87
C VAL A 58 -1.14 1.20 3.07
N TRP A 59 -0.25 1.92 2.38
CA TRP A 59 -0.59 3.11 1.60
C TRP A 59 -0.05 2.99 0.17
N GLY A 60 -0.88 3.24 -0.84
CA GLY A 60 -0.51 3.07 -2.26
C GLY A 60 -0.12 1.63 -2.66
N GLY A 61 -0.41 0.65 -1.80
CA GLY A 61 0.04 -0.72 -1.91
C GLY A 61 1.45 -0.96 -1.37
N LEU A 62 1.94 -0.11 -0.46
CA LEU A 62 3.20 -0.27 0.25
C LEU A 62 2.99 -0.34 1.77
N THR A 63 3.67 -1.28 2.43
CA THR A 63 3.78 -1.34 3.90
C THR A 63 4.61 -0.19 4.46
N GLU A 64 4.61 -0.02 5.78
CA GLU A 64 5.50 0.91 6.48
C GLU A 64 6.97 0.70 6.08
N GLY A 65 7.48 -0.53 6.21
CA GLY A 65 8.86 -0.85 5.91
C GLY A 65 9.23 -0.60 4.44
N GLN A 66 8.30 -0.85 3.52
CA GLN A 66 8.49 -0.53 2.10
C GLN A 66 8.55 0.98 1.85
N ARG A 67 7.68 1.77 2.49
CA ARG A 67 7.74 3.25 2.41
C ARG A 67 9.03 3.80 2.98
N ARG A 68 9.47 3.28 4.14
CA ARG A 68 10.75 3.66 4.75
C ARG A 68 11.93 3.37 3.83
N ARG A 69 11.96 2.19 3.19
CA ARG A 69 12.98 1.85 2.18
C ARG A 69 12.94 2.81 1.00
N ALA A 70 11.76 3.14 0.48
CA ALA A 70 11.62 4.10 -0.61
C ALA A 70 12.18 5.48 -0.24
N GLN A 71 11.93 5.98 0.98
CA GLN A 71 12.52 7.23 1.48
C GLN A 71 14.05 7.15 1.59
N LEU A 72 14.59 6.06 2.14
CA LEU A 72 16.04 5.85 2.24
C LEU A 72 16.72 5.83 0.87
N HIS A 73 16.08 5.24 -0.13
CA HIS A 73 16.56 5.21 -1.51
C HIS A 73 16.16 6.44 -2.34
N ARG A 74 15.47 7.41 -1.74
CA ARG A 74 14.98 8.65 -2.38
C ARG A 74 14.15 8.39 -3.65
N LEU A 75 13.36 7.32 -3.63
CA LEU A 75 12.47 6.95 -4.73
C LEU A 75 11.28 7.90 -4.80
N THR A 76 10.86 8.22 -6.03
CA THR A 76 9.56 8.85 -6.27
C THR A 76 8.41 7.89 -5.94
N PRO A 77 7.19 8.38 -5.69
CA PRO A 77 6.03 7.52 -5.46
C PRO A 77 5.77 6.53 -6.61
N ALA A 78 6.00 6.96 -7.86
CA ALA A 78 5.84 6.11 -9.03
C ALA A 78 6.88 4.96 -9.05
N GLU A 79 8.15 5.27 -8.79
CA GLU A 79 9.22 4.27 -8.70
C GLU A 79 9.00 3.30 -7.54
N ALA A 80 8.63 3.82 -6.36
CA ALA A 80 8.34 3.00 -5.19
C ALA A 80 7.21 2.01 -5.49
N ILE A 81 6.14 2.46 -6.16
CA ILE A 81 5.03 1.60 -6.62
C ILE A 81 5.51 0.53 -7.62
N ALA A 82 6.35 0.90 -8.57
CA ALA A 82 6.84 0.00 -9.61
C ALA A 82 7.80 -1.06 -9.06
N LEU A 83 8.66 -0.69 -8.11
CA LEU A 83 9.67 -1.54 -7.48
C LEU A 83 9.15 -2.33 -6.28
N SER A 84 7.90 -2.09 -5.87
CA SER A 84 7.29 -2.81 -4.74
C SER A 84 7.16 -4.30 -5.07
N PRO A 85 7.69 -5.20 -4.23
CA PRO A 85 7.57 -6.63 -4.46
C PRO A 85 6.10 -7.05 -4.48
N ALA A 86 5.76 -8.02 -5.34
CA ALA A 86 4.42 -8.60 -5.37
C ALA A 86 4.11 -9.25 -4.01
N PRO A 87 2.86 -9.19 -3.53
CA PRO A 87 2.48 -9.86 -2.29
C PRO A 87 2.78 -11.35 -2.42
N ALA A 88 3.32 -11.95 -1.35
CA ALA A 88 3.71 -13.34 -1.40
C ALA A 88 2.45 -14.19 -1.62
N THR A 89 2.34 -14.84 -2.77
CA THR A 89 1.41 -15.96 -2.91
C THR A 89 2.00 -17.12 -2.13
N ARG A 90 1.81 -17.14 -0.81
CA ARG A 90 1.82 -18.42 -0.11
C ARG A 90 0.56 -19.14 -0.57
N GLY A 91 0.74 -19.93 -1.64
CA GLY A 91 -0.25 -20.90 -2.06
C GLY A 91 -0.64 -21.76 -0.87
N ALA A 92 -1.92 -22.12 -0.86
CA ALA A 92 -2.49 -23.25 -0.14
C ALA A 92 -1.43 -24.24 0.37
N GLN A 93 -1.22 -24.26 1.68
CA GLN A 93 -0.75 -25.47 2.35
C GLN A 93 -1.91 -25.91 3.24
N GLN A 94 -2.58 -26.96 2.75
CA GLN A 94 -3.43 -27.84 3.54
C GLN A 94 -2.57 -28.55 4.60
#